data_AF-A0A285NSL0-F1
#
_entry.id   AF-A0A285NSL0-F1
#
_cell.length_a   1.000
_cell.length_b   1.000
_cell.length_c   1.000
_cell.angle_alpha   90.00
_cell.angle_beta   90.00
_cell.angle_gamma   90.00
#
_symmetry.space_group_name_H-M   'P 1'
#
loop_
_entity.id
_entity.type
_entity.pdbx_description
1 polymer ?
#
loop_
_entity_poly.entity_id
_entity_poly.type
_entity_poly.pdbx_seq_one_letter_code
_entity_poly.pdbx_strand_id
1 'polypeptide(L)'
;MVNGRGGHTIEKHKVHKVRGVALISALITAVIVLIVLGGLYFMLTRLFESAEAVRTYSSAREAAISGVNYAITSDVFDRIVYNQSCPDGTPPCPSSGSLTYNCCCNIRLQFRLKGYSGVFNNNVRVCFAGYRPPSGYAITGVAYSKLPPGNKGFIFSIISEVNDPQGLHNARIEAVYTP
;
A
#
# COMPACT_ATOMS: atom_id res chain seq x y z
N MET A 1 -66.54 58.09 30.97
CA MET A 1 -66.49 57.46 29.63
C MET A 1 -65.09 56.91 29.39
N VAL A 2 -65.03 55.59 29.20
CA VAL A 2 -64.19 54.79 28.26
C VAL A 2 -63.39 55.67 27.27
N ASN A 3 -62.18 55.37 26.81
CA ASN A 3 -61.14 54.37 26.99
C ASN A 3 -60.15 54.69 25.86
N GLY A 4 -58.86 54.45 26.03
CA GLY A 4 -57.89 54.72 24.96
C GLY A 4 -56.48 54.33 25.31
N ARG A 5 -56.29 53.14 25.89
CA ARG A 5 -54.96 52.53 26.07
C ARG A 5 -54.35 52.21 24.70
N GLY A 6 -53.55 53.15 24.21
CA GLY A 6 -52.62 52.93 23.14
C GLY A 6 -51.38 52.18 23.66
N GLY A 7 -51.05 51.10 22.97
CA GLY A 7 -49.68 50.89 22.51
C GLY A 7 -48.79 49.99 23.35
N HIS A 8 -48.21 49.03 22.62
CA HIS A 8 -47.01 48.24 22.95
C HIS A 8 -47.20 47.01 23.82
N THR A 9 -47.43 45.85 23.19
CA THR A 9 -46.78 44.57 23.58
C THR A 9 -47.15 43.42 22.63
N ILE A 10 -46.88 43.51 21.31
CA ILE A 10 -46.91 42.30 20.44
C ILE A 10 -45.83 42.39 19.36
N GLU A 11 -44.55 42.48 19.75
CA GLU A 11 -43.46 42.33 18.76
C GLU A 11 -42.25 41.52 19.26
N LYS A 12 -42.11 41.31 20.57
CA LYS A 12 -40.95 40.58 21.13
C LYS A 12 -41.03 39.06 20.99
N HIS A 13 -42.21 38.48 20.78
CA HIS A 13 -42.38 37.01 20.68
C HIS A 13 -42.16 36.44 19.26
N LYS A 14 -42.24 37.26 18.20
CA LYS A 14 -41.98 36.78 16.83
C LYS A 14 -40.48 36.74 16.52
N VAL A 15 -39.71 37.75 16.95
CA VAL A 15 -38.27 37.85 16.64
C VAL A 15 -37.44 36.73 17.30
N HIS A 16 -37.75 36.34 18.54
CA HIS A 16 -37.07 35.24 19.21
C HIS A 16 -37.35 33.87 18.57
N LYS A 17 -38.57 33.66 18.08
CA LYS A 17 -38.98 32.41 17.42
C LYS A 17 -38.32 32.25 16.05
N VAL A 18 -38.12 33.35 15.31
CA VAL A 18 -37.45 33.34 14.00
C VAL A 18 -35.94 33.14 14.14
N ARG A 19 -35.29 33.75 15.15
CA ARG A 19 -33.85 33.55 15.42
C ARG A 19 -33.52 32.12 15.89
N GLY A 20 -34.39 31.50 16.67
CA GLY A 20 -34.23 30.09 17.09
C GLY A 20 -34.34 29.11 15.92
N VAL A 21 -35.29 29.34 15.00
CA VAL A 21 -35.45 28.51 13.80
C VAL A 21 -34.26 28.65 12.84
N ALA A 22 -33.69 29.84 12.71
CA ALA A 22 -32.49 30.07 11.89
C ALA A 22 -31.25 29.35 12.44
N LEU A 23 -31.09 29.29 13.76
CA LEU A 23 -29.99 28.55 14.39
C LEU A 23 -30.11 27.03 14.17
N ILE A 24 -31.32 26.50 14.27
CA ILE A 24 -31.60 25.08 14.05
C ILE A 24 -31.40 24.71 12.57
N SER A 25 -31.83 25.55 11.62
CA SER A 25 -31.62 25.29 10.19
C SER A 25 -30.14 25.37 9.79
N ALA A 26 -29.38 26.29 10.36
CA ALA A 26 -27.93 26.36 10.16
C ALA A 26 -27.20 25.11 10.70
N LEU A 27 -27.66 24.56 11.83
CA LEU A 27 -27.07 23.36 12.42
C LEU A 27 -27.37 22.11 11.59
N ILE A 28 -28.60 21.96 11.09
CA ILE A 28 -28.99 20.85 10.21
C ILE A 28 -28.21 20.92 8.88
N THR A 29 -28.09 22.10 8.28
CA THR A 29 -27.33 22.27 7.03
C THR A 29 -25.84 21.97 7.23
N ALA A 30 -25.24 22.36 8.35
CA ALA A 30 -23.85 22.01 8.68
C ALA A 30 -23.64 20.48 8.79
N VAL A 31 -24.57 19.76 9.43
CA VAL A 31 -24.52 18.30 9.52
C VAL A 31 -24.63 17.65 8.14
N ILE A 32 -25.54 18.13 7.29
CA ILE A 32 -25.68 17.60 5.92
C ILE A 32 -24.40 17.82 5.12
N VAL A 33 -23.78 19.00 5.21
CA VAL A 33 -22.51 19.31 4.52
C VAL A 33 -21.39 18.38 5.00
N LEU A 34 -21.31 18.10 6.31
CA LEU A 34 -20.33 17.14 6.85
C LEU A 34 -20.54 15.72 6.33
N ILE A 35 -21.79 15.26 6.22
CA ILE A 35 -22.11 13.93 5.66
C ILE A 35 -21.70 13.87 4.18
N VAL A 36 -21.98 14.93 3.41
CA VAL A 36 -21.60 15.00 1.99
C VAL A 36 -20.08 15.01 1.83
N LEU A 37 -19.36 15.81 2.62
CA LEU A 37 -17.89 15.84 2.61
C LEU A 37 -17.29 14.50 3.03
N GLY A 38 -17.84 13.85 4.06
CA GLY A 38 -17.42 12.52 4.50
C GLY A 38 -17.67 11.45 3.44
N GLY A 39 -18.82 11.50 2.75
CA GLY A 39 -19.13 10.61 1.65
C GLY A 39 -18.23 10.83 0.43
N LEU A 40 -17.94 12.09 0.09
CA LEU A 40 -17.00 12.42 -0.98
C LEU A 40 -15.58 11.95 -0.64
N TYR A 41 -15.13 12.18 0.60
CA TYR A 41 -13.85 11.68 1.08
C TYR A 41 -13.76 10.16 1.00
N PHE A 42 -14.80 9.45 1.46
CA PHE A 42 -14.87 7.99 1.38
C PHE A 42 -14.86 7.47 -0.07
N MET A 43 -15.60 8.15 -0.97
CA MET A 43 -15.54 7.81 -2.39
C MET A 43 -14.16 8.07 -2.99
N LEU A 44 -13.51 9.18 -2.66
CA LEU A 44 -12.16 9.50 -3.12
C LEU A 44 -11.14 8.50 -2.61
N THR A 45 -11.14 8.16 -1.32
CA THR A 45 -10.24 7.13 -0.77
C THR A 45 -10.47 5.79 -1.43
N ARG A 46 -11.73 5.39 -1.62
CA ARG A 46 -12.04 4.14 -2.31
C ARG A 46 -11.64 4.17 -3.78
N LEU A 47 -11.79 5.31 -4.46
CA LEU A 47 -11.31 5.50 -5.84
C LEU A 47 -9.79 5.41 -5.93
N PHE A 48 -9.07 6.00 -4.99
CA PHE A 48 -7.60 5.94 -4.94
C PHE A 48 -7.09 4.55 -4.53
N GLU A 49 -7.77 3.84 -3.63
CA GLU A 49 -7.48 2.43 -3.31
C GLU A 49 -7.79 1.50 -4.49
N SER A 50 -8.90 1.73 -5.19
CA SER A 50 -9.25 1.00 -6.43
C SER A 50 -8.31 1.34 -7.59
N ALA A 51 -7.67 2.51 -7.51
CA ALA A 51 -6.66 3.01 -8.42
C ALA A 51 -5.25 2.85 -7.83
N GLU A 52 -4.98 1.73 -7.14
CA GLU A 52 -3.67 1.06 -7.25
C GLU A 52 -3.44 0.73 -8.74
N ALA A 53 -3.15 1.80 -9.47
CA ALA A 53 -3.21 1.92 -10.89
C ALA A 53 -1.99 1.23 -11.43
N VAL A 54 -2.23 0.24 -12.28
CA VAL A 54 -1.27 -0.36 -13.20
C VAL A 54 -0.33 0.74 -13.71
N ARG A 55 0.88 0.83 -13.12
CA ARG A 55 1.81 1.94 -13.38
C ARG A 55 2.24 1.91 -14.84
N THR A 56 2.36 3.08 -15.45
CA THR A 56 2.78 3.19 -16.84
C THR A 56 4.27 3.51 -16.92
N TYR A 57 5.06 2.66 -17.58
CA TYR A 57 6.49 2.83 -17.77
C TYR A 57 6.83 3.16 -19.23
N SER A 58 7.99 3.76 -19.48
CA SER A 58 8.41 4.04 -20.85
C SER A 58 8.97 2.80 -21.55
N SER A 59 9.50 1.82 -20.79
CA SER A 59 10.05 0.57 -21.32
C SER A 59 9.87 -0.62 -20.37
N ALA A 60 9.95 -1.84 -20.91
CA ALA A 60 9.93 -3.08 -20.13
C ALA A 60 11.10 -3.15 -19.12
N ARG A 61 12.24 -2.56 -19.47
CA ARG A 61 13.41 -2.48 -18.57
C ARG A 61 13.13 -1.61 -17.35
N GLU A 62 12.52 -0.45 -17.53
CA GLU A 62 12.10 0.42 -16.41
C GLU A 62 11.07 -0.27 -15.52
N ALA A 63 10.10 -0.97 -16.13
CA ALA A 63 9.13 -1.76 -15.39
C ALA A 63 9.81 -2.85 -14.54
N ALA A 64 10.82 -3.54 -15.09
CA ALA A 64 11.62 -4.54 -14.38
C ALA A 64 12.41 -3.93 -13.20
N ILE A 65 13.07 -2.79 -13.42
CA ILE A 65 13.78 -2.06 -12.35
C ILE A 65 12.82 -1.64 -11.24
N SER A 66 11.62 -1.16 -11.59
CA SER A 66 10.62 -0.82 -10.59
C SER A 66 10.13 -2.03 -9.80
N GLY A 67 10.12 -3.24 -10.40
CA GLY A 67 9.80 -4.48 -9.70
C GLY A 67 10.83 -4.82 -8.63
N VAL A 68 12.12 -4.63 -8.93
CA VAL A 68 13.21 -4.78 -7.94
C VAL A 68 13.05 -3.77 -6.82
N ASN A 69 12.83 -2.49 -7.13
CA ASN A 69 12.64 -1.45 -6.12
C ASN A 69 11.42 -1.73 -5.24
N TYR A 70 10.31 -2.20 -5.83
CA TYR A 70 9.13 -2.61 -5.07
C TYR A 70 9.47 -3.72 -4.07
N ALA A 71 10.18 -4.77 -4.50
CA ALA A 71 10.63 -5.83 -3.61
C ALA A 71 11.51 -5.30 -2.47
N ILE A 72 12.44 -4.37 -2.76
CA ILE A 72 13.32 -3.75 -1.74
C ILE A 72 12.52 -2.97 -0.69
N THR A 73 11.51 -2.21 -1.12
CA THR A 73 10.68 -1.39 -0.24
C THR A 73 9.55 -2.16 0.46
N SER A 74 9.28 -3.39 0.01
CA SER A 74 8.23 -4.25 0.57
C SER A 74 8.72 -5.03 1.79
N ASP A 75 7.77 -5.55 2.56
CA ASP A 75 8.03 -6.43 3.72
C ASP A 75 8.36 -7.88 3.31
N VAL A 76 8.63 -8.14 2.03
CA VAL A 76 8.83 -9.51 1.51
C VAL A 76 10.03 -10.23 2.16
N PHE A 77 11.08 -9.51 2.52
CA PHE A 77 12.25 -10.12 3.18
C PHE A 77 11.91 -10.60 4.58
N ASP A 78 11.17 -9.79 5.35
CA ASP A 78 10.69 -10.17 6.68
C ASP A 78 9.75 -11.38 6.56
N ARG A 79 8.86 -11.38 5.56
CA ARG A 79 7.98 -12.53 5.33
C ARG A 79 8.77 -13.81 5.08
N ILE A 80 9.83 -13.74 4.27
CA ILE A 80 10.72 -14.90 4.01
C ILE A 80 11.43 -15.33 5.30
N VAL A 81 12.00 -14.40 6.07
CA VAL A 81 12.78 -14.71 7.27
C VAL A 81 11.91 -15.28 8.40
N TYR A 82 10.71 -14.73 8.59
CA TYR A 82 9.77 -15.18 9.61
C TYR A 82 8.79 -16.25 9.11
N ASN A 83 9.01 -16.79 7.90
CA ASN A 83 8.18 -17.81 7.27
C ASN A 83 6.68 -17.45 7.27
N GLN A 84 6.37 -16.18 6.99
CA GLN A 84 5.01 -15.68 6.83
C GLN A 84 4.57 -15.79 5.37
N SER A 85 3.26 -15.87 5.13
CA SER A 85 2.72 -15.95 3.76
C SER A 85 3.21 -14.81 2.88
N CYS A 86 3.66 -15.16 1.68
CA CYS A 86 4.04 -14.23 0.62
C CYS A 86 2.82 -13.42 0.13
N PRO A 87 3.03 -12.32 -0.62
CA PRO A 87 1.93 -11.53 -1.19
C PRO A 87 0.99 -12.30 -2.11
N ASP A 88 1.44 -13.42 -2.68
CA ASP A 88 0.63 -14.34 -3.49
C ASP A 88 -0.14 -15.39 -2.65
N GLY A 89 -0.04 -15.33 -1.33
CA GLY A 89 -0.66 -16.27 -0.39
C GLY A 89 0.10 -17.59 -0.22
N THR A 90 1.20 -17.81 -0.93
CA THR A 90 1.99 -19.03 -0.82
C THR A 90 2.96 -18.97 0.36
N PRO A 91 3.28 -20.12 0.99
CA PRO A 91 4.35 -20.14 1.98
C PRO A 91 5.70 -19.88 1.29
N PRO A 92 6.59 -19.07 1.88
CA PRO A 92 7.89 -18.76 1.29
C PRO A 92 8.80 -19.99 1.24
N CYS A 93 8.64 -20.91 2.19
CA CYS A 93 9.46 -22.12 2.29
C CYS A 93 8.59 -23.39 2.17
N PRO A 94 9.08 -24.46 1.49
CA PRO A 94 8.31 -25.69 1.22
C PRO A 94 8.05 -26.56 2.46
N SER A 95 8.75 -26.31 3.57
CA SER A 95 8.52 -26.93 4.88
C SER A 95 8.62 -25.86 5.94
N SER A 96 7.78 -25.92 6.98
CA SER A 96 7.84 -25.06 8.17
C SER A 96 9.11 -25.34 8.99
N GLY A 97 10.26 -24.96 8.43
CA GLY A 97 11.60 -25.26 8.90
C GLY A 97 12.55 -24.09 8.67
N SER A 98 13.84 -24.32 8.95
CA SER A 98 14.87 -23.29 8.92
C SER A 98 15.00 -22.60 7.57
N LEU A 99 15.50 -21.36 7.57
CA LEU A 99 15.71 -20.56 6.36
C LEU A 99 16.68 -21.29 5.41
N THR A 100 16.20 -21.66 4.22
CA THR A 100 16.99 -22.38 3.19
C THR A 100 17.02 -21.61 1.87
N TYR A 101 17.93 -21.97 0.98
CA TYR A 101 18.08 -21.37 -0.36
C TYR A 101 16.84 -21.56 -1.25
N ASN A 102 15.93 -22.47 -0.89
CA ASN A 102 14.67 -22.69 -1.59
C ASN A 102 13.53 -21.79 -1.10
N CYS A 103 13.78 -20.97 -0.07
CA CYS A 103 12.78 -20.04 0.43
C CYS A 103 12.66 -18.84 -0.51
N CYS A 104 11.52 -18.73 -1.19
CA CYS A 104 11.26 -17.70 -2.19
C CYS A 104 9.81 -17.20 -2.12
N CYS A 105 9.62 -15.92 -2.40
CA CYS A 105 8.31 -15.34 -2.71
C CYS A 105 8.25 -14.90 -4.18
N ASN A 106 7.08 -15.06 -4.79
CA ASN A 106 6.79 -14.47 -6.09
C ASN A 106 5.80 -13.31 -5.92
N ILE A 107 6.05 -12.22 -6.63
CA ILE A 107 5.22 -11.02 -6.65
C ILE A 107 4.88 -10.74 -8.11
N ARG A 108 3.59 -10.61 -8.40
CA ARG A 108 3.11 -10.26 -9.74
C ARG A 108 2.64 -8.82 -9.75
N LEU A 109 3.35 -7.97 -10.48
CA LEU A 109 3.01 -6.56 -10.65
C LEU A 109 2.47 -6.35 -12.05
N GLN A 110 1.29 -5.75 -12.14
CA GLN A 110 0.71 -5.35 -13.43
C GLN A 110 1.22 -3.96 -13.80
N PHE A 111 1.60 -3.77 -15.05
CA PHE A 111 2.03 -2.48 -15.57
C PHE A 111 1.57 -2.22 -17.01
N ARG A 112 1.68 -0.97 -17.47
CA ARG A 112 1.41 -0.55 -18.85
C ARG A 112 2.68 0.05 -19.46
N LEU A 113 2.80 -0.05 -20.78
CA LEU A 113 3.86 0.62 -21.53
C LEU A 113 3.31 1.85 -22.24
N LYS A 114 4.09 2.94 -22.22
CA LYS A 114 3.72 4.17 -22.93
C LYS A 114 3.62 3.89 -24.43
N GLY A 115 2.47 4.21 -25.03
CA GLY A 115 2.19 3.96 -26.44
C GLY A 115 1.51 2.61 -26.73
N TYR A 116 1.25 1.80 -25.70
CA TYR A 116 0.56 0.51 -25.83
C TYR A 116 -0.71 0.51 -24.96
N SER A 117 -1.79 -0.10 -25.46
CA SER A 117 -3.05 -0.25 -24.73
C SER A 117 -3.11 -1.51 -23.86
N GLY A 118 -2.16 -2.44 -24.05
CA GLY A 118 -2.07 -3.70 -23.32
C GLY A 118 -1.59 -3.54 -21.87
N VAL A 119 -2.06 -4.44 -21.00
CA VAL A 119 -1.52 -4.63 -19.65
C VAL A 119 -0.52 -5.77 -19.70
N PHE A 120 0.65 -5.54 -19.12
CA PHE A 120 1.74 -6.47 -19.05
C PHE A 120 2.00 -6.90 -17.61
N ASN A 121 2.63 -8.06 -17.44
CA ASN A 121 2.96 -8.61 -16.14
C ASN A 121 4.47 -8.57 -15.92
N ASN A 122 4.87 -8.06 -14.76
CA ASN A 122 6.21 -8.21 -14.22
C ASN A 122 6.15 -9.23 -13.09
N ASN A 123 6.88 -10.33 -13.25
CA ASN A 123 7.04 -11.35 -12.23
C ASN A 123 8.35 -11.11 -11.48
N VAL A 124 8.26 -10.71 -10.21
CA VAL A 124 9.40 -10.49 -9.33
C VAL A 124 9.51 -11.67 -8.38
N ARG A 125 10.62 -12.40 -8.47
CA ARG A 125 10.96 -13.51 -7.59
C ARG A 125 12.05 -13.08 -6.63
N VAL A 126 11.77 -13.18 -5.34
CA VAL A 126 12.72 -12.89 -4.26
C VAL A 126 13.05 -14.18 -3.55
N CYS A 127 14.33 -14.52 -3.44
CA CYS A 127 14.79 -15.74 -2.78
C CYS A 127 15.87 -15.45 -1.76
N PHE A 128 15.89 -16.22 -0.67
CA PHE A 128 17.03 -16.23 0.23
C PHE A 128 18.25 -16.85 -0.46
N ALA A 129 19.36 -16.11 -0.51
CA ALA A 129 20.58 -16.53 -1.19
C ALA A 129 21.68 -16.97 -0.21
N GLY A 130 21.70 -16.44 1.01
CA GLY A 130 22.67 -16.83 2.01
C GLY A 130 22.79 -15.86 3.17
N TYR A 131 23.79 -16.08 4.01
CA TYR A 131 24.09 -15.24 5.17
C TYR A 131 25.58 -14.92 5.19
N ARG A 132 25.91 -13.63 5.35
CA ARG A 132 27.25 -13.14 5.61
C ARG A 132 27.26 -12.41 6.95
N PRO A 133 27.99 -12.92 7.97
CA PRO A 133 28.03 -12.27 9.27
C PRO A 133 28.61 -10.85 9.15
N PRO A 134 27.94 -9.84 9.74
CA PRO A 134 28.47 -8.48 9.77
C PRO A 134 29.77 -8.41 10.60
N SER A 135 30.63 -7.44 10.27
CA SER A 135 31.92 -7.26 10.95
C SER A 135 31.70 -7.01 12.44
N GLY A 136 32.52 -7.65 13.30
CA GLY A 136 32.41 -7.55 14.75
C GLY A 136 31.46 -8.57 15.41
N TYR A 137 30.78 -9.41 14.62
CA TYR A 137 29.99 -10.54 15.13
C TYR A 137 30.76 -11.86 15.01
N ALA A 138 30.61 -12.73 16.00
CA ALA A 138 31.29 -14.03 16.01
C ALA A 138 30.82 -14.90 14.85
N ILE A 139 31.77 -15.49 14.11
CA ILE A 139 31.50 -16.56 13.14
C ILE A 139 31.13 -17.80 13.96
N THR A 140 29.83 -18.05 14.10
CA THR A 140 29.35 -19.21 14.86
C THR A 140 29.40 -20.45 13.98
N GLY A 141 30.41 -21.28 14.22
CA GLY A 141 30.74 -22.46 13.40
C GLY A 141 29.88 -23.71 13.60
N VAL A 142 28.63 -23.62 14.07
CA VAL A 142 27.77 -24.80 14.28
C VAL A 142 26.30 -24.52 13.99
N ALA A 143 25.62 -25.57 13.50
CA ALA A 143 24.33 -25.64 12.82
C ALA A 143 23.08 -24.99 13.47
N TYR A 144 23.19 -24.23 14.57
CA TYR A 144 22.05 -23.66 15.28
C TYR A 144 22.31 -22.27 15.89
N SER A 145 23.11 -21.42 15.22
CA SER A 145 23.13 -20.01 15.58
C SER A 145 21.74 -19.40 15.35
N LYS A 146 21.07 -18.98 16.44
CA LYS A 146 19.85 -18.17 16.36
C LYS A 146 20.12 -17.02 15.39
N LEU A 147 19.31 -16.95 14.35
CA LEU A 147 19.32 -15.90 13.34
C LEU A 147 19.31 -14.55 14.08
N PRO A 148 20.27 -13.66 13.85
CA PRO A 148 20.30 -12.38 14.52
C PRO A 148 19.02 -11.59 14.21
N PRO A 149 18.43 -10.90 15.21
CA PRO A 149 17.20 -10.14 14.99
C PRO A 149 17.43 -9.01 13.98
N GLY A 150 16.46 -8.82 13.09
CA GLY A 150 16.44 -7.69 12.14
C GLY A 150 17.17 -7.92 10.82
N ASN A 151 17.16 -9.14 10.29
CA ASN A 151 17.69 -9.53 8.97
C ASN A 151 19.17 -9.23 8.68
N LYS A 152 19.92 -8.78 9.69
CA LYS A 152 21.30 -8.30 9.53
C LYS A 152 22.19 -9.42 8.99
N GLY A 153 22.80 -9.17 7.84
CA GLY A 153 23.71 -10.13 7.20
C GLY A 153 23.04 -11.14 6.28
N PHE A 154 21.70 -11.15 6.14
CA PHE A 154 21.06 -11.95 5.10
C PHE A 154 21.31 -11.36 3.71
N ILE A 155 21.44 -12.26 2.75
CA ILE A 155 21.61 -11.95 1.34
C ILE A 155 20.37 -12.49 0.64
N PHE A 156 19.70 -11.61 -0.11
CA PHE A 156 18.55 -11.96 -0.91
C PHE A 156 18.87 -11.77 -2.39
N SER A 157 18.43 -12.71 -3.21
CA SER A 157 18.44 -12.59 -4.67
C SER A 157 17.07 -12.13 -5.14
N ILE A 158 17.04 -11.09 -5.96
CA ILE A 158 15.82 -10.52 -6.55
C ILE A 158 15.93 -10.67 -8.06
N ILE A 159 14.98 -11.34 -8.67
CA ILE A 159 14.91 -11.53 -10.12
C ILE A 159 13.57 -10.95 -10.58
N SER A 160 13.61 -9.89 -11.38
CA SER A 160 12.42 -9.30 -11.99
C SER A 160 12.40 -9.63 -13.48
N GLU A 161 11.38 -10.36 -13.89
CA GLU A 161 11.16 -10.79 -15.26
C GLU A 161 9.87 -10.17 -15.80
N VAL A 162 10.03 -9.35 -16.82
CA VAL A 162 8.94 -8.83 -17.63
C VAL A 162 8.87 -9.68 -18.89
N ASN A 163 7.75 -10.36 -19.07
CA ASN A 163 7.48 -11.17 -20.26
C ASN A 163 6.24 -10.63 -20.98
N ASP A 164 6.43 -10.31 -22.25
CA ASP A 164 5.37 -9.95 -23.19
C ASP A 164 4.82 -11.22 -23.87
N PRO A 165 3.50 -11.43 -23.92
CA PRO A 165 2.89 -12.52 -24.70
C PRO A 165 3.35 -12.60 -26.16
N GLN A 166 3.75 -11.47 -26.76
CA GLN A 166 4.26 -11.40 -28.13
C GLN A 166 5.80 -11.46 -28.22
N GLY A 167 6.49 -11.54 -27.08
CA GLY A 167 7.95 -11.67 -27.01
C GLY A 167 8.76 -10.44 -27.43
N LEU A 168 8.09 -9.32 -27.72
CA LEU A 168 8.72 -8.09 -28.22
C LEU A 168 9.32 -7.24 -27.09
N HIS A 169 8.72 -7.30 -25.90
CA HIS A 169 9.08 -6.45 -24.77
C HIS A 169 9.49 -7.26 -23.54
N ASN A 170 10.53 -8.09 -23.69
CA ASN A 170 11.07 -8.89 -22.60
C ASN A 170 12.25 -8.17 -21.90
N ALA A 171 12.27 -8.22 -20.58
CA ALA A 171 13.39 -7.72 -19.79
C ALA A 171 13.56 -8.58 -18.53
N ARG A 172 14.80 -8.93 -18.22
CA ARG A 172 15.17 -9.60 -16.96
C ARG A 172 16.20 -8.75 -16.25
N ILE A 173 15.92 -8.43 -14.99
CA ILE A 173 16.83 -7.71 -14.11
C ILE A 173 17.09 -8.59 -12.89
N GLU A 174 18.36 -8.78 -12.59
CA GLU A 174 18.82 -9.51 -11.42
C GLU A 174 19.53 -8.55 -10.49
N ALA A 175 19.20 -8.61 -9.21
CA ALA A 175 19.79 -7.81 -8.17
C ALA A 175 20.03 -8.65 -6.94
N VAL A 176 21.04 -8.28 -6.16
CA VAL A 176 21.32 -8.86 -4.85
C VAL A 176 21.12 -7.76 -3.82
N TYR A 177 20.38 -8.07 -2.76
CA TYR A 177 20.07 -7.14 -1.69
C TYR A 177 20.58 -7.66 -0.36
N THR A 178 21.22 -6.76 0.40
CA THR A 178 21.67 -6.98 1.77
C THR A 178 21.19 -5.81 2.62
N PRO A 179 20.22 -6.02 3.53
CA PRO A 179 19.70 -4.96 4.41
C PRO A 179 20.71 -4.50 5.46
#